data_AF-A0A1G3VCV0-F1
#
_entry.id   AF-A0A1G3VCV0-F1
#
_cell.length_a   1.000
_cell.length_b   1.000
_cell.length_c   1.000
_cell.angle_alpha   90.00
_cell.angle_beta   90.00
_cell.angle_gamma   90.00
#
_symmetry.space_group_name_H-M   'P 1'
#
loop_
_entity.id
_entity.type
_entity.pdbx_description
1 polymer ?
#
loop_
_entity_poly.entity_id
_entity_poly.type
_entity_poly.pdbx_seq_one_letter_code
_entity_poly.pdbx_strand_id
1 'polypeptide(L)'
;MATGKFVVSAFAMLLLVFMTDFAKIALATDQVRPSRRPETWNIGGFITVSVALGVAMVAETLLLLYIGWSRFGLAANDNALYTFSFLTLLYFAAFSIVSARERRWFWATMPSKTLVAAIMANALMGTVLTFAGLPGLLPLPWWQTLAIFSYAMVSCLVVNDAVKVAMIKRLIPAAAA
;
A
#
# COMPACT_ATOMS: atom_id res chain seq x y z
N MET A 1 4.72 19.56 -9.46
CA MET A 1 5.02 21.01 -9.47
C MET A 1 4.40 21.79 -8.29
N ALA A 2 3.80 21.15 -7.27
CA ALA A 2 3.15 21.88 -6.16
C ALA A 2 4.09 22.31 -5.00
N THR A 3 5.26 21.69 -4.85
CA THR A 3 6.18 21.93 -3.70
C THR A 3 7.61 22.33 -4.09
N GLY A 4 7.93 22.41 -5.39
CA GLY A 4 9.27 22.76 -5.88
C GLY A 4 10.40 21.79 -5.53
N LYS A 5 10.11 20.74 -4.76
CA LYS A 5 11.06 19.71 -4.29
C LYS A 5 10.63 18.33 -4.77
N PHE A 6 11.61 17.46 -5.01
CA PHE A 6 11.34 16.03 -5.19
C PHE A 6 10.93 15.44 -3.84
N VAL A 7 9.80 14.74 -3.81
CA VAL A 7 9.26 14.10 -2.59
C VAL A 7 9.80 12.68 -2.43
N VAL A 8 10.22 12.06 -3.54
CA VAL A 8 10.81 10.73 -3.60
C VAL A 8 12.06 10.81 -4.48
N SER A 9 13.17 10.25 -4.02
CA SER A 9 14.39 10.16 -4.80
C SER A 9 14.31 9.00 -5.82
N ALA A 10 15.07 9.09 -6.92
CA ALA A 10 15.13 8.01 -7.91
C ALA A 10 15.57 6.67 -7.29
N PHE A 11 16.54 6.73 -6.37
CA PHE A 11 16.99 5.56 -5.61
C PHE A 11 15.88 4.96 -4.75
N ALA A 12 15.14 5.79 -4.00
CA ALA A 12 14.01 5.34 -3.19
C ALA A 12 12.92 4.69 -4.04
N MET A 13 12.67 5.23 -5.23
CA MET A 13 11.69 4.66 -6.17
C MET A 13 12.15 3.29 -6.69
N LEU A 14 13.41 3.14 -7.10
CA LEU A 14 13.97 1.86 -7.54
C LEU A 14 13.91 0.81 -6.42
N LEU A 15 14.29 1.21 -5.21
CA LEU A 15 14.24 0.35 -4.04
C LEU A 15 12.80 -0.09 -3.73
N LEU A 16 11.83 0.84 -3.82
CA LEU A 16 10.42 0.56 -3.58
C LEU A 16 9.86 -0.46 -4.59
N VAL A 17 10.11 -0.24 -5.88
CA VAL A 17 9.65 -1.16 -6.94
C VAL A 17 10.25 -2.55 -6.73
N PHE A 18 11.56 -2.61 -6.50
CA PHE A 18 12.25 -3.88 -6.25
C PHE A 18 11.68 -4.62 -5.02
N MET A 19 11.48 -3.92 -3.90
CA MET A 19 10.91 -4.51 -2.69
C MET A 19 9.48 -5.03 -2.97
N THR A 20 8.63 -4.21 -3.57
CA THR A 20 7.21 -4.55 -3.72
C THR A 20 6.94 -5.70 -4.71
N ASP A 21 7.83 -5.97 -5.66
CA ASP A 21 7.64 -7.04 -6.64
C ASP A 21 7.66 -8.45 -6.03
N PHE A 22 8.45 -8.69 -4.98
CA PHE A 22 8.44 -9.99 -4.29
C PHE A 22 7.06 -10.35 -3.73
N ALA A 23 6.33 -9.36 -3.19
CA ALA A 23 4.97 -9.58 -2.69
C ALA A 23 3.99 -9.88 -3.82
N LYS A 24 4.15 -9.26 -5.00
CA LYS A 24 3.32 -9.55 -6.18
C LYS A 24 3.58 -10.95 -6.73
N ILE A 25 4.83 -11.40 -6.74
CA ILE A 25 5.18 -12.79 -7.13
C ILE A 25 4.57 -13.77 -6.13
N ALA A 26 4.68 -13.50 -4.83
CA ALA A 26 4.07 -14.35 -3.81
C ALA A 26 2.53 -14.39 -3.92
N LEU A 27 1.89 -13.29 -4.35
CA LEU A 27 0.46 -13.24 -4.62
C LEU A 27 0.03 -14.23 -5.72
N ALA A 28 0.89 -14.55 -6.68
CA ALA A 28 0.60 -15.56 -7.70
C ALA A 28 0.53 -17.00 -7.13
N THR A 29 1.16 -17.24 -5.98
CA THR A 29 1.13 -18.53 -5.27
C THR A 29 -0.01 -18.63 -4.25
N ASP A 30 -0.84 -17.60 -4.18
CA ASP A 30 -1.84 -17.47 -3.15
C ASP A 30 -3.13 -18.27 -3.46
N GLN A 31 -3.72 -18.84 -2.41
CA GLN A 31 -4.91 -19.67 -2.53
C GLN A 31 -6.17 -18.82 -2.37
N VAL A 32 -6.67 -18.31 -3.49
CA VAL A 32 -7.94 -17.57 -3.55
C VAL A 32 -9.12 -18.50 -3.79
N ARG A 33 -10.30 -18.11 -3.30
CA ARG A 33 -11.51 -18.91 -3.47
C ARG A 33 -11.99 -18.83 -4.94
N PRO A 34 -12.12 -19.96 -5.66
CA PRO A 34 -12.59 -19.93 -7.03
C PRO A 34 -14.05 -19.49 -7.11
N SER A 35 -14.42 -18.82 -8.21
CA SER A 35 -15.81 -18.46 -8.48
C SER A 35 -16.65 -19.73 -8.70
N ARG A 36 -17.88 -19.72 -8.19
CA ARG A 36 -18.82 -20.85 -8.32
C ARG A 36 -19.50 -20.91 -9.69
N ARG A 37 -19.32 -19.88 -10.52
CA ARG A 37 -19.91 -19.77 -11.86
C ARG A 37 -18.82 -19.41 -12.88
N PRO A 38 -18.98 -19.80 -14.15
CA PRO A 38 -18.07 -19.37 -15.20
C PRO A 38 -18.01 -17.83 -15.23
N GLU A 39 -16.81 -17.28 -15.10
CA GLU A 39 -16.58 -15.84 -15.15
C GLU A 39 -16.55 -15.40 -16.62
N THR A 40 -17.43 -14.46 -16.96
CA THR A 40 -17.29 -13.72 -18.22
C THR A 40 -16.21 -12.66 -18.03
N TRP A 41 -15.35 -12.42 -19.04
CA TRP A 41 -14.30 -11.39 -19.00
C TRP A 41 -14.87 -9.94 -19.07
N ASN A 42 -15.90 -9.65 -18.27
CA ASN A 42 -16.47 -8.32 -18.12
C ASN A 42 -15.76 -7.61 -16.96
N ILE A 43 -14.56 -7.09 -17.24
CA ILE A 43 -13.71 -6.44 -16.25
C ILE A 43 -14.06 -4.96 -15.99
N GLY A 44 -15.08 -4.40 -16.66
CA GLY A 44 -15.42 -2.98 -16.57
C GLY A 44 -15.77 -2.53 -15.14
N GLY A 45 -16.50 -3.36 -14.39
CA GLY A 45 -16.77 -3.11 -12.98
C GLY A 45 -15.50 -3.09 -12.13
N PHE A 46 -14.59 -4.03 -12.36
CA PHE A 46 -13.31 -4.09 -11.64
C PHE A 46 -12.42 -2.89 -11.97
N ILE A 47 -12.39 -2.43 -13.22
CA ILE A 47 -11.67 -1.20 -13.61
C ILE A 47 -12.18 0.00 -12.81
N THR A 48 -13.50 0.16 -12.71
CA THR A 48 -14.11 1.28 -11.96
C THR A 48 -13.73 1.25 -10.48
N VAL A 49 -13.73 0.06 -9.86
CA VAL A 49 -13.28 -0.13 -8.47
C VAL A 49 -11.80 0.22 -8.34
N SER A 50 -10.94 -0.26 -9.23
CA SER A 50 -9.50 0.02 -9.20
C SER A 50 -9.20 1.50 -9.35
N VAL A 51 -9.90 2.23 -10.23
CA VAL A 51 -9.74 3.69 -10.38
C VAL A 51 -10.14 4.41 -9.10
N ALA A 52 -11.28 4.05 -8.49
CA ALA A 52 -11.75 4.67 -7.26
C ALA A 52 -10.76 4.44 -6.10
N LEU A 53 -10.26 3.22 -5.94
CA LEU A 53 -9.25 2.90 -4.93
C LEU A 53 -7.92 3.62 -5.20
N GLY A 54 -7.49 3.72 -6.46
CA GLY A 54 -6.29 4.46 -6.83
C GLY A 54 -6.40 5.94 -6.46
N VAL A 55 -7.54 6.58 -6.75
CA VAL A 55 -7.81 7.97 -6.37
C VAL A 55 -7.83 8.13 -4.85
N ALA A 56 -8.45 7.20 -4.13
CA ALA A 56 -8.46 7.20 -2.67
C ALA A 56 -7.04 7.11 -2.10
N MET A 57 -6.23 6.15 -2.55
CA MET A 57 -4.84 6.00 -2.11
C MET A 57 -3.98 7.22 -2.42
N VAL A 58 -4.17 7.86 -3.58
CA VAL A 58 -3.47 9.12 -3.90
C VAL A 58 -3.88 10.23 -2.91
N ALA A 59 -5.18 10.36 -2.61
CA ALA A 59 -5.65 11.35 -1.64
C ALA A 59 -5.09 11.07 -0.23
N GLU A 60 -5.09 9.81 0.21
CA GLU A 60 -4.61 9.39 1.52
C GLU A 60 -3.10 9.58 1.68
N THR A 61 -2.32 9.26 0.66
CA THR A 61 -0.85 9.45 0.66
C THR A 61 -0.48 10.94 0.64
N LEU A 62 -1.20 11.76 -0.13
CA LEU A 62 -1.02 13.22 -0.12
C LEU A 62 -1.44 13.84 1.22
N LEU A 63 -2.51 13.35 1.84
CA LEU A 63 -2.95 13.79 3.16
C LEU A 63 -1.89 13.46 4.21
N LEU A 64 -1.34 12.25 4.20
CA LEU A 64 -0.27 11.86 5.12
C LEU A 64 1.01 12.68 4.89
N LEU A 65 1.36 12.94 3.63
CA LEU A 65 2.47 13.80 3.27
C LEU A 65 2.26 15.23 3.79
N TYR A 66 1.05 15.77 3.66
CA TYR A 66 0.70 17.09 4.20
C TYR A 66 0.79 17.14 5.73
N ILE A 67 0.29 16.11 6.42
CA ILE A 67 0.48 15.97 7.87
C ILE A 67 1.97 15.92 8.20
N GLY A 68 2.76 15.17 7.44
CA GLY A 68 4.18 15.08 7.73
C GLY A 68 4.95 16.38 7.50
N TRP A 69 4.59 17.11 6.46
CA TRP A 69 5.13 18.43 6.19
C TRP A 69 4.83 19.42 7.33
N SER A 70 3.58 19.42 7.83
CA SER A 70 3.10 20.40 8.81
C SER A 70 3.42 20.05 10.26
N ARG A 71 3.42 18.76 10.63
CA ARG A 71 3.55 18.30 12.02
C ARG A 71 4.91 17.69 12.36
N PHE A 72 5.60 17.05 11.41
CA PHE A 72 6.89 16.41 11.67
C PHE A 72 8.09 17.30 11.32
N GLY A 73 7.88 18.53 10.83
CA GLY A 73 8.97 19.44 10.47
C GLY A 73 9.80 18.97 9.27
N LEU A 74 9.26 18.05 8.47
CA LEU A 74 9.94 17.43 7.31
C LEU A 74 10.28 18.44 6.20
N ALA A 75 9.72 19.65 6.25
CA ALA A 75 10.01 20.74 5.31
C ALA A 75 11.49 21.19 5.28
N ALA A 76 12.19 21.00 6.40
CA ALA A 76 13.57 21.47 6.58
C ALA A 76 14.64 20.45 6.12
N ASN A 77 14.29 19.17 5.89
CA ASN A 77 15.26 18.12 5.60
C ASN A 77 14.76 17.15 4.51
N ASP A 78 15.29 17.31 3.29
CA ASP A 78 14.85 16.57 2.12
C ASP A 78 15.10 15.06 2.23
N ASN A 79 16.16 14.63 2.92
CA ASN A 79 16.46 13.21 3.12
C ASN A 79 15.46 12.52 4.07
N ALA A 80 14.95 13.26 5.05
CA ALA A 80 13.89 12.75 5.93
C ALA A 80 12.57 12.63 5.17
N LEU A 81 12.28 13.58 4.26
CA LEU A 81 11.11 13.54 3.37
C LEU A 81 11.14 12.34 2.42
N TYR A 82 12.31 12.02 1.85
CA TYR A 82 12.48 10.82 1.01
C TYR A 82 12.19 9.53 1.78
N THR A 83 12.69 9.44 3.02
CA THR A 83 12.47 8.27 3.89
C THR A 83 11.00 8.15 4.28
N PHE A 84 10.36 9.26 4.62
CA PHE A 84 8.95 9.31 4.97
C PHE A 84 8.08 8.83 3.81
N SER A 85 8.35 9.34 2.61
CA SER A 85 7.60 9.01 1.41
C SER A 85 7.86 7.57 0.98
N PHE A 86 9.10 7.08 1.09
CA PHE A 86 9.44 5.68 0.85
C PHE A 86 8.66 4.74 1.78
N LEU A 87 8.69 4.97 3.09
CA LEU A 87 7.97 4.14 4.07
C LEU A 87 6.45 4.21 3.86
N THR A 88 5.92 5.39 3.56
CA THR A 88 4.51 5.58 3.24
C THR A 88 4.10 4.70 2.07
N LEU A 89 4.81 4.80 0.95
CA LEU A 89 4.51 4.02 -0.24
C LEU A 89 4.74 2.51 -0.02
N LEU A 90 5.77 2.14 0.74
CA LEU A 90 6.07 0.74 1.06
C LEU A 90 4.93 0.10 1.87
N TYR A 91 4.45 0.76 2.92
CA TYR A 91 3.35 0.22 3.73
C TYR A 91 2.02 0.26 2.99
N PHE A 92 1.73 1.31 2.22
CA PHE A 92 0.55 1.34 1.35
C PHE A 92 0.57 0.19 0.35
N ALA A 93 1.72 -0.10 -0.28
CA ALA A 93 1.86 -1.25 -1.18
C ALA A 93 1.64 -2.58 -0.45
N ALA A 94 2.23 -2.76 0.73
CA ALA A 94 2.05 -3.97 1.54
C ALA A 94 0.57 -4.22 1.89
N PHE A 95 -0.12 -3.24 2.47
CA PHE A 95 -1.50 -3.40 2.92
C PHE A 95 -2.51 -3.41 1.77
N SER A 96 -2.25 -2.69 0.68
CA SER A 96 -3.13 -2.73 -0.50
C SER A 96 -3.12 -4.11 -1.15
N ILE A 97 -2.00 -4.85 -1.16
CA ILE A 97 -1.96 -6.24 -1.63
C ILE A 97 -2.86 -7.12 -0.76
N VAL A 98 -2.80 -6.97 0.58
CA VAL A 98 -3.67 -7.73 1.50
C VAL A 98 -5.15 -7.42 1.23
N SER A 99 -5.50 -6.14 1.03
CA SER A 99 -6.87 -5.76 0.70
C SER A 99 -7.30 -6.27 -0.69
N ALA A 100 -6.46 -6.13 -1.72
CA ALA A 100 -6.80 -6.48 -3.10
C ALA A 100 -6.89 -7.99 -3.35
N ARG A 101 -6.28 -8.81 -2.49
CA ARG A 101 -6.27 -10.29 -2.57
C ARG A 101 -7.68 -10.88 -2.67
N GLU A 102 -8.63 -10.33 -1.93
CA GLU A 102 -9.97 -10.89 -1.76
C GLU A 102 -11.04 -9.91 -2.23
N ARG A 103 -12.09 -10.41 -2.89
CA ARG A 103 -13.19 -9.58 -3.41
C ARG A 103 -14.14 -9.13 -2.30
N ARG A 104 -14.18 -9.91 -1.22
CA ARG A 104 -14.89 -9.60 0.03
C ARG A 104 -13.96 -8.85 0.98
N TRP A 105 -14.37 -8.72 2.23
CA TRP A 105 -13.52 -8.20 3.30
C TRP A 105 -12.20 -8.96 3.33
N PHE A 106 -11.09 -8.26 3.52
CA PHE A 106 -9.75 -8.87 3.47
C PHE A 106 -9.59 -10.05 4.45
N TRP A 107 -10.28 -10.01 5.60
CA TRP A 107 -10.26 -11.06 6.63
C TRP A 107 -11.16 -12.27 6.33
N ALA A 108 -11.91 -12.27 5.22
CA ALA A 108 -12.81 -13.38 4.89
C ALA A 108 -12.07 -14.69 4.60
N THR A 109 -10.79 -14.61 4.24
CA THR A 109 -9.94 -15.74 3.89
C THR A 109 -8.53 -15.50 4.39
N MET A 110 -7.88 -16.55 4.91
CA MET A 110 -6.51 -16.43 5.42
C MET A 110 -5.51 -16.39 4.25
N PRO A 111 -4.57 -15.44 4.23
CA PRO A 111 -3.53 -15.40 3.20
C PRO A 111 -2.60 -16.63 3.27
N SER A 112 -2.02 -17.02 2.14
CA SER A 112 -1.04 -18.10 2.13
C SER A 112 0.18 -17.75 3.00
N LYS A 113 0.81 -18.77 3.61
CA LYS A 113 2.02 -18.56 4.44
C LYS A 113 3.13 -17.85 3.65
N THR A 114 3.27 -18.16 2.36
CA THR A 114 4.22 -17.53 1.45
C THR A 114 3.92 -16.04 1.27
N LEU A 115 2.66 -15.67 1.08
CA LEU A 115 2.26 -14.27 0.92
C LEU A 115 2.48 -13.47 2.21
N VAL A 116 2.10 -14.03 3.37
CA VAL A 116 2.38 -13.40 4.67
C VAL A 116 3.87 -13.21 4.88
N ALA A 117 4.67 -14.25 4.62
CA ALA A 117 6.13 -14.19 4.76
C ALA A 117 6.73 -13.13 3.83
N ALA A 118 6.29 -13.05 2.57
CA ALA A 118 6.78 -12.06 1.61
C ALA A 118 6.42 -10.62 2.01
N ILE A 119 5.18 -10.38 2.44
CA ILE A 119 4.74 -9.04 2.88
C ILE A 119 5.49 -8.63 4.15
N MET A 120 5.63 -9.54 5.12
CA MET A 120 6.38 -9.29 6.35
C MET A 120 7.86 -9.05 6.06
N ALA A 121 8.48 -9.86 5.21
CA ALA A 121 9.87 -9.67 4.80
C ALA A 121 10.07 -8.33 4.11
N ASN A 122 9.18 -7.93 3.20
CA ASN A 122 9.25 -6.65 2.51
C ASN A 122 9.10 -5.47 3.47
N ALA A 123 8.10 -5.50 4.35
CA ALA A 123 7.87 -4.43 5.31
C ALA A 123 9.04 -4.31 6.30
N LEU A 124 9.52 -5.43 6.85
CA LEU A 124 10.65 -5.44 7.78
C LEU A 124 11.95 -5.02 7.10
N MET A 125 12.28 -5.60 5.95
CA MET A 125 13.51 -5.29 5.23
C MET A 125 13.53 -3.83 4.78
N GLY A 126 12.46 -3.32 4.18
CA GLY A 126 12.36 -1.91 3.80
C GLY A 126 12.48 -0.98 5.01
N THR A 127 11.88 -1.34 6.16
CA THR A 127 12.01 -0.56 7.40
C THR A 127 13.43 -0.58 7.94
N VAL A 128 14.06 -1.76 8.04
CA VAL A 128 15.44 -1.93 8.54
C VAL A 128 16.44 -1.19 7.65
N LEU A 129 16.25 -1.20 6.32
CA LEU A 129 17.10 -0.47 5.39
C LEU A 129 17.07 1.05 5.62
N THR A 130 15.93 1.61 6.05
CA THR A 130 15.87 3.03 6.42
C THR A 130 16.60 3.33 7.73
N PHE A 131 16.65 2.40 8.68
CA PHE A 131 17.42 2.53 9.91
C PHE A 131 18.92 2.33 9.72
N ALA A 132 19.32 1.49 8.76
CA ALA A 132 20.72 1.28 8.40
C ALA A 132 21.38 2.50 7.75
N GLY A 133 20.62 3.54 7.42
CA GLY A 133 21.16 4.82 6.94
C GLY A 133 21.72 4.73 5.52
N LEU A 134 20.96 4.15 4.59
CA LEU A 134 21.33 4.17 3.17
C LEU A 134 21.58 5.60 2.68
N PRO A 135 22.56 5.83 1.80
CA PRO A 135 22.88 7.17 1.32
C PRO A 135 21.65 7.84 0.66
N GLY A 136 21.22 8.97 1.23
CA GLY A 136 20.03 9.71 0.79
C GLY A 136 18.72 9.38 1.56
N LEU A 137 18.75 8.42 2.50
CA LEU A 137 17.65 8.09 3.40
C LEU A 137 18.09 8.27 4.85
N LEU A 138 17.61 9.35 5.48
CA LEU A 138 17.90 9.63 6.87
C LEU A 138 16.97 8.81 7.78
N PRO A 139 17.50 8.07 8.78
CA PRO A 139 16.68 7.28 9.69
C PRO A 139 15.64 8.16 10.38
N LEU A 140 14.37 7.77 10.25
CA LEU A 140 13.29 8.45 10.96
C LEU A 140 13.19 7.94 12.39
N PRO A 141 12.71 8.78 13.33
CA PRO A 141 12.37 8.31 14.67
C PRO A 141 11.35 7.17 14.60
N TRP A 142 11.54 6.13 15.41
CA TRP A 142 10.69 4.93 15.40
C TRP A 142 9.19 5.23 15.57
N TRP A 143 8.84 6.29 16.29
CA TRP A 143 7.45 6.70 16.48
C TRP A 143 6.80 7.20 15.18
N GLN A 144 7.56 7.86 14.30
CA GLN A 144 7.06 8.31 13.00
C GLN A 144 6.84 7.11 12.09
N THR A 145 7.76 6.14 12.09
CA THR A 145 7.60 4.87 11.38
C THR A 145 6.33 4.14 11.81
N LEU A 146 6.07 4.05 13.12
CA LEU A 146 4.86 3.43 13.67
C LEU A 146 3.59 4.22 13.31
N ALA A 147 3.66 5.55 13.30
CA ALA A 147 2.54 6.41 12.86
C ALA A 147 2.21 6.18 11.37
N ILE A 148 3.21 6.10 10.49
CA ILE A 148 3.01 5.81 9.06
C ILE A 148 2.42 4.41 8.88
N PHE A 149 2.97 3.41 9.60
CA PHE A 149 2.50 2.03 9.56
C PHE A 149 1.02 1.92 9.98
N SER A 150 0.67 2.49 11.12
CA SER A 150 -0.71 2.47 11.64
C SER A 150 -1.68 3.22 10.75
N TYR A 151 -1.28 4.37 10.21
CA TYR A 151 -2.09 5.11 9.24
C TYR A 151 -2.33 4.29 7.97
N ALA A 152 -1.28 3.72 7.37
CA ALA A 152 -1.41 2.89 6.17
C ALA A 152 -2.28 1.66 6.41
N MET A 153 -2.16 1.04 7.60
CA MET A 153 -3.00 -0.08 8.01
C MET A 153 -4.48 0.33 8.06
N VAL A 154 -4.81 1.45 8.70
CA VAL A 154 -6.20 1.93 8.81
C VAL A 154 -6.75 2.36 7.44
N SER A 155 -6.00 3.13 6.66
CA SER A 155 -6.40 3.53 5.29
C SER A 155 -6.69 2.33 4.41
N CYS A 156 -5.72 1.42 4.27
CA CYS A 156 -5.85 0.32 3.32
C CYS A 156 -6.83 -0.77 3.78
N LEU A 157 -6.78 -1.17 5.05
CA LEU A 157 -7.56 -2.32 5.53
C LEU A 157 -8.95 -1.94 6.04
N VAL A 158 -9.20 -0.68 6.39
CA VAL A 158 -10.51 -0.23 6.87
C VAL A 158 -11.21 0.59 5.81
N VAL A 159 -10.63 1.73 5.41
CA VAL A 159 -11.29 2.67 4.49
C VAL A 159 -11.38 2.08 3.07
N ASN A 160 -10.24 1.73 2.50
CA ASN A 160 -10.18 1.22 1.13
C ASN A 160 -10.84 -0.15 1.01
N ASP A 161 -10.70 -1.03 2.01
CA ASP A 161 -11.38 -2.32 2.01
C ASP A 161 -12.91 -2.16 2.06
N ALA A 162 -13.43 -1.23 2.88
CA ALA A 162 -14.86 -0.95 2.93
C ALA A 162 -15.39 -0.37 1.61
N VAL A 163 -14.67 0.58 1.01
CA VAL A 163 -15.01 1.17 -0.30
C VAL A 163 -15.02 0.09 -1.37
N LYS A 164 -13.97 -0.73 -1.43
CA LYS A 164 -13.86 -1.88 -2.34
C LYS A 164 -15.08 -2.80 -2.21
N VAL A 165 -15.40 -3.26 -0.99
CA VAL A 165 -16.51 -4.20 -0.76
C VAL A 165 -17.85 -3.58 -1.14
N ALA A 166 -18.09 -2.30 -0.82
CA ALA A 166 -19.31 -1.60 -1.17
C ALA A 166 -19.47 -1.46 -2.70
N MET A 167 -18.40 -1.08 -3.40
CA MET A 167 -18.43 -0.93 -4.85
C MET A 167 -18.55 -2.27 -5.58
N ILE A 168 -17.86 -3.32 -5.14
CA ILE A 168 -17.98 -4.66 -5.73
C ILE A 168 -19.39 -5.18 -5.56
N LYS A 169 -20.01 -5.02 -4.38
CA LYS A 169 -21.43 -5.41 -4.18
C LYS A 169 -22.38 -4.68 -5.11
N ARG A 170 -22.11 -3.39 -5.39
CA ARG A 170 -22.98 -2.55 -6.23
C ARG A 170 -22.79 -2.78 -7.73
N LEU A 171 -21.55 -2.88 -8.18
CA LEU A 171 -21.18 -2.93 -9.61
C LEU A 171 -21.01 -4.36 -10.12
N ILE A 172 -20.73 -5.31 -9.24
CA ILE A 172 -20.39 -6.70 -9.60
C ILE A 172 -21.08 -7.68 -8.62
N PRO A 173 -22.42 -7.66 -8.52
CA PRO A 173 -23.16 -8.47 -7.54
C PRO A 173 -22.89 -9.98 -7.69
N ALA A 174 -22.63 -10.46 -8.92
CA ALA A 174 -22.26 -11.85 -9.19
C ALA A 174 -20.92 -12.26 -8.55
N ALA A 175 -19.99 -11.32 -8.36
CA ALA A 175 -18.69 -11.56 -7.73
C ALA A 175 -18.73 -11.44 -6.20
N ALA A 176 -19.80 -10.85 -5.64
CA ALA A 176 -20.01 -10.72 -4.20
C ALA A 176 -20.70 -11.96 -3.57
N ALA A 177 -21.39 -12.77 -4.39
CA ALA A 177 -22.08 -14.01 -4.01
C ALA A 177 -21.14 -15.14 -3.60
#